data_AF-A0A965JCU5-F1
#
_entry.id   AF-A0A965JCU5-F1
#
_cell.length_a   1.000
_cell.length_b   1.000
_cell.length_c   1.000
_cell.angle_alpha   90.00
_cell.angle_beta   90.00
_cell.angle_gamma   90.00
#
_symmetry.space_group_name_H-M   'P 1'
#
loop_
_entity.id
_entity.type
_entity.pdbx_description
1 polymer ?
#
loop_
_entity_poly.entity_id
_entity_poly.type
_entity_poly.pdbx_seq_one_letter_code
_entity_poly.pdbx_strand_id
1 'polypeptide(L)'
;MSDNNTLIKLCALLLIGLSLTPPVSAQMGRRGEQDAAMNATRRGSVMSLRDIEGAIVPAMKRRGANYIGAEYDSDVMRYRLKFVRGSSVIWVDIDGRTGAVLAQAGD
;
A
#
# COMPACT_ATOMS: atom_id res chain seq x y z
N MET A 1 52.20 19.24 20.25
CA MET A 1 51.36 19.88 21.29
C MET A 1 51.15 21.31 20.80
N SER A 2 50.33 21.62 19.80
CA SER A 2 48.93 21.27 19.52
C SER A 2 47.95 21.92 20.49
N ASP A 3 47.94 23.26 20.53
CA ASP A 3 46.85 24.03 21.11
C ASP A 3 45.96 24.57 19.98
N ASN A 4 44.78 23.97 19.90
CA ASN A 4 43.81 24.18 18.85
C ASN A 4 43.17 25.56 19.00
N ASN A 5 43.69 26.49 18.21
CA ASN A 5 42.93 27.63 17.69
C ASN A 5 41.56 27.17 17.17
N THR A 6 40.61 28.11 17.19
CA THR A 6 39.28 28.10 16.53
C THR A 6 38.04 27.79 17.38
N LEU A 7 37.99 28.35 18.61
CA LEU A 7 36.81 28.35 19.48
C LEU A 7 35.76 29.44 19.13
N ILE A 8 35.83 30.11 17.98
CA ILE A 8 34.90 31.20 17.64
C ILE A 8 34.52 31.10 16.18
N LYS A 9 33.65 30.15 15.84
CA LYS A 9 32.95 30.15 14.56
C LYS A 9 31.51 29.68 14.75
N LEU A 10 30.61 30.46 14.14
CA LEU A 10 29.19 30.20 13.84
C LEU A 10 28.16 30.66 14.88
N CYS A 11 27.93 31.97 14.90
CA CYS A 11 26.60 32.56 15.13
C CYS A 11 26.22 33.42 13.92
N ALA A 12 25.41 32.87 13.00
CA ALA A 12 24.60 33.61 12.02
C ALA A 12 23.67 32.59 11.34
N LEU A 13 22.44 32.38 11.84
CA LEU A 13 21.22 33.15 11.59
C LEU A 13 20.58 32.85 10.22
N LEU A 14 19.38 32.26 10.30
CA LEU A 14 18.24 32.26 9.37
C LEU A 14 18.46 31.83 7.90
N LEU A 15 17.75 30.75 7.53
CA LEU A 15 16.65 30.80 6.56
C LEU A 15 15.83 29.50 6.67
N ILE A 16 14.61 29.64 7.21
CA ILE A 16 13.61 28.58 7.29
C ILE A 16 13.05 28.40 5.87
N GLY A 17 13.56 27.40 5.16
CA GLY A 17 12.90 26.86 3.97
C GLY A 17 11.87 25.84 4.41
N LEU A 18 10.63 26.27 4.67
CA LEU A 18 9.50 25.36 4.84
C LEU A 18 9.13 24.79 3.48
N SER A 19 9.88 23.77 3.04
CA SER A 19 9.48 22.93 1.93
C SER A 19 8.23 22.17 2.34
N LEU A 20 7.08 22.63 1.85
CA LEU A 20 5.80 21.93 1.92
C LEU A 20 5.95 20.63 1.12
N THR A 21 6.50 19.59 1.73
CA THR A 21 6.46 18.25 1.16
C THR A 21 5.00 17.78 1.26
N PRO A 22 4.33 17.43 0.14
CA PRO A 22 3.02 16.82 0.24
C PRO A 22 3.16 15.55 1.10
N PRO A 23 2.15 15.22 1.94
CA PRO A 23 2.20 14.00 2.72
C PRO A 23 2.42 12.82 1.77
N VAL A 24 3.53 12.12 1.99
CA VAL A 24 3.82 10.83 1.39
C VAL A 24 2.80 9.83 1.93
N SER A 25 1.61 9.83 1.35
CA SER A 25 0.63 8.76 1.49
C SER A 25 0.83 7.77 0.34
N ALA A 26 2.04 7.22 0.20
CA ALA A 26 2.34 6.27 -0.88
C ALA A 26 3.48 5.28 -0.54
N GLN A 27 3.75 5.04 0.75
CA GLN A 27 4.85 4.17 1.18
C GLN A 27 4.43 3.02 2.10
N MET A 28 3.17 2.99 2.58
CA MET A 28 2.67 1.90 3.43
C MET A 28 2.28 0.65 2.62
N GLY A 29 1.97 0.79 1.33
CA GLY A 29 1.77 -0.37 0.48
C GLY A 29 3.06 -1.19 0.35
N ARG A 30 4.22 -0.53 0.15
CA ARG A 30 5.44 -1.03 -0.54
C ARG A 30 6.09 -2.31 -0.03
N ARG A 31 5.73 -2.79 1.16
CA ARG A 31 6.39 -3.94 1.80
C ARG A 31 5.59 -5.24 1.76
N GLY A 32 4.27 -5.21 1.58
CA GLY A 32 3.48 -6.43 1.31
C GLY A 32 3.40 -6.80 -0.18
N GLU A 33 3.68 -5.81 -1.05
CA GLU A 33 3.40 -5.83 -2.50
C GLU A 33 4.33 -6.74 -3.32
N GLN A 34 5.59 -6.94 -2.90
CA GLN A 34 6.58 -7.66 -3.70
C GLN A 34 6.53 -9.18 -3.50
N ASP A 35 6.27 -9.65 -2.29
CA ASP A 35 6.31 -11.09 -1.96
C ASP A 35 5.07 -11.85 -2.46
N ALA A 36 3.89 -11.21 -2.47
CA ALA A 36 2.67 -11.80 -2.99
C ALA A 36 2.65 -11.84 -4.54
N ALA A 37 3.21 -10.81 -5.19
CA ALA A 37 3.28 -10.69 -6.65
C ALA A 37 4.21 -11.72 -7.30
N MET A 38 5.33 -12.08 -6.64
CA MET A 38 6.21 -13.15 -7.11
C MET A 38 5.59 -14.55 -7.00
N ASN A 39 4.72 -14.79 -6.00
CA ASN A 39 4.11 -16.11 -5.76
C ASN A 39 2.89 -16.41 -6.66
N ALA A 40 2.12 -15.39 -7.06
CA ALA A 40 0.95 -15.57 -7.93
C ALA A 40 1.34 -15.76 -9.41
N THR A 41 2.32 -15.00 -9.90
CA THR A 41 2.74 -15.00 -11.31
C THR A 41 3.36 -16.34 -11.74
N ARG A 42 3.98 -17.09 -10.82
CA ARG A 42 4.68 -18.36 -11.14
C ARG A 42 3.78 -19.50 -11.62
N ARG A 43 2.45 -19.41 -11.48
CA ARG A 43 1.54 -20.54 -11.78
C ARG A 43 0.67 -20.37 -13.04
N GLY A 44 0.74 -19.24 -13.74
CA GLY A 44 0.11 -19.05 -15.07
C GLY A 44 -1.40 -19.31 -15.17
N SER A 45 -2.11 -19.41 -14.03
CA SER A 45 -3.49 -19.90 -13.96
C SER A 45 -4.48 -18.89 -13.36
N VAL A 46 -3.98 -17.73 -12.91
CA VAL A 46 -4.75 -16.67 -12.24
C VAL A 46 -4.24 -15.29 -12.66
N MET A 47 -5.13 -14.29 -12.62
CA MET A 47 -4.76 -12.89 -12.79
C MET A 47 -3.76 -12.47 -11.71
N SER A 48 -2.86 -11.55 -12.04
CA SER A 48 -1.93 -11.04 -11.06
C SER A 48 -2.68 -10.24 -9.98
N LEU A 49 -2.19 -10.31 -8.74
CA LEU A 49 -2.74 -9.50 -7.65
C LEU A 49 -2.74 -8.00 -8.02
N ARG A 50 -1.71 -7.54 -8.73
CA ARG A 50 -1.59 -6.17 -9.20
C ARG A 50 -2.73 -5.76 -10.13
N ASP A 51 -3.13 -6.63 -11.06
CA ASP A 51 -4.23 -6.33 -12.00
C ASP A 51 -5.58 -6.25 -11.27
N ILE A 52 -5.80 -7.16 -10.32
CA ILE A 52 -7.01 -7.17 -9.48
C ILE A 52 -7.07 -5.92 -8.61
N GLU A 53 -5.98 -5.56 -7.94
CA GLU A 53 -5.89 -4.34 -7.13
C GLU A 53 -6.13 -3.09 -7.98
N GLY A 54 -5.54 -3.03 -9.18
CA GLY A 54 -5.72 -1.92 -10.12
C GLY A 54 -7.17 -1.69 -10.52
N ALA A 55 -7.97 -2.75 -10.61
CA ALA A 55 -9.39 -2.66 -10.91
C ALA A 55 -10.24 -2.23 -9.70
N ILE A 56 -9.98 -2.77 -8.52
CA ILE A 56 -10.87 -2.65 -7.35
C ILE A 56 -10.48 -1.51 -6.40
N VAL A 57 -9.20 -1.34 -6.11
CA VAL A 57 -8.70 -0.40 -5.09
C VAL A 57 -9.10 1.05 -5.40
N PRO A 58 -8.99 1.57 -6.64
CA PRO A 58 -9.42 2.94 -6.94
C PRO A 58 -10.91 3.17 -6.68
N ALA A 59 -11.75 2.18 -6.94
CA ALA A 59 -13.19 2.26 -6.70
C ALA A 59 -13.53 2.30 -5.22
N MET A 60 -12.87 1.46 -4.41
CA MET A 60 -13.04 1.46 -2.97
C MET A 60 -12.50 2.73 -2.31
N LYS A 61 -11.36 3.25 -2.78
CA LYS A 61 -10.79 4.51 -2.31
C LYS A 61 -11.72 5.70 -2.54
N ARG A 62 -12.38 5.77 -3.70
CA ARG A 62 -13.41 6.80 -3.98
C ARG A 62 -14.60 6.73 -3.02
N ARG A 63 -14.87 5.56 -2.44
CA ARG A 63 -15.93 5.33 -1.43
C ARG A 63 -15.44 5.54 0.01
N GLY A 64 -14.21 6.05 0.20
CA GLY A 64 -13.62 6.30 1.51
C GLY A 64 -13.06 5.05 2.21
N ALA A 65 -12.91 3.93 1.49
CA ALA A 65 -12.33 2.71 2.02
C ALA A 65 -10.84 2.62 1.63
N ASN A 66 -9.96 2.52 2.62
CA ASN A 66 -8.53 2.42 2.44
C ASN A 66 -8.08 0.96 2.36
N TYR A 67 -7.31 0.61 1.35
CA TYR A 67 -6.79 -0.75 1.18
C TYR A 67 -5.72 -1.07 2.22
N ILE A 68 -5.80 -2.24 2.86
CA ILE A 68 -4.86 -2.66 3.91
C ILE A 68 -4.13 -3.97 3.58
N GLY A 69 -4.58 -4.73 2.57
CA GLY A 69 -3.87 -5.93 2.11
C GLY A 69 -4.78 -6.95 1.41
N ALA A 70 -4.15 -7.98 0.86
CA ALA A 70 -4.80 -9.09 0.17
C ALA A 70 -4.37 -10.43 0.75
N GLU A 71 -5.26 -11.40 0.64
CA GLU A 71 -4.98 -12.81 0.85
C GLU A 71 -5.33 -13.58 -0.41
N TYR A 72 -4.58 -14.64 -0.71
CA TYR A 72 -4.86 -15.57 -1.80
C TYR A 72 -5.09 -16.96 -1.23
N ASP A 73 -6.28 -17.50 -1.47
CA ASP A 73 -6.62 -18.89 -1.20
C ASP A 73 -6.38 -19.72 -2.46
N SER A 74 -5.39 -20.59 -2.41
CA SER A 74 -5.03 -21.44 -3.56
C SER A 74 -5.95 -22.63 -3.76
N ASP A 75 -6.70 -23.06 -2.74
CA ASP A 75 -7.60 -24.21 -2.82
C ASP A 75 -8.81 -23.88 -3.70
N VAL A 76 -9.36 -22.68 -3.50
CA VAL A 76 -10.51 -22.16 -4.27
C VAL A 76 -10.14 -21.09 -5.29
N MET A 77 -8.84 -20.80 -5.45
CA MET A 77 -8.29 -19.79 -6.38
C MET A 77 -8.95 -18.42 -6.23
N ARG A 78 -9.07 -17.94 -4.99
CA ARG A 78 -9.80 -16.70 -4.65
C ARG A 78 -8.86 -15.68 -4.00
N TYR A 79 -8.99 -14.42 -4.41
CA TYR A 79 -8.40 -13.30 -3.69
C TYR A 79 -9.40 -12.71 -2.71
N ARG A 80 -8.93 -12.34 -1.53
CA ARG A 80 -9.68 -11.56 -0.55
C ARG A 80 -8.95 -10.27 -0.29
N LEU A 81 -9.49 -9.16 -0.79
CA LEU A 81 -8.98 -7.82 -0.52
C LEU A 81 -9.61 -7.29 0.76
N LYS A 82 -8.81 -6.60 1.56
CA LYS A 82 -9.21 -6.01 2.82
C LYS A 82 -9.13 -4.49 2.72
N PHE A 83 -10.17 -3.84 3.21
CA PHE A 83 -10.24 -2.39 3.30
C PHE A 83 -10.68 -1.97 4.69
N VAL A 84 -10.32 -0.76 5.08
CA VAL A 84 -10.81 -0.09 6.28
C VAL A 84 -11.57 1.15 5.89
N ARG A 85 -12.77 1.33 6.44
CA ARG A 85 -13.60 2.53 6.29
C ARG A 85 -14.03 2.98 7.68
N GLY A 86 -13.45 4.06 8.17
CA GLY A 86 -13.63 4.46 9.58
C GLY A 86 -13.11 3.37 10.52
N SER A 87 -13.99 2.79 11.33
CA SER A 87 -13.72 1.66 12.24
C SER A 87 -14.11 0.30 11.66
N SER A 88 -14.71 0.25 10.47
CA SER A 88 -15.20 -0.98 9.84
C SER A 88 -14.16 -1.58 8.91
N VAL A 89 -14.07 -2.92 8.90
CA VAL A 89 -13.28 -3.69 7.93
C VAL A 89 -14.21 -4.22 6.86
N ILE A 90 -13.87 -3.95 5.61
CA ILE A 90 -14.59 -4.41 4.43
C ILE A 90 -13.72 -5.45 3.72
N TRP A 91 -14.35 -6.56 3.37
CA TRP A 91 -13.75 -7.68 2.67
C TRP A 91 -14.36 -7.75 1.27
N VAL A 92 -13.52 -7.89 0.25
CA VAL A 92 -13.96 -8.09 -1.12
C VAL A 92 -13.34 -9.39 -1.61
N ASP A 93 -14.17 -10.38 -1.87
CA ASP A 93 -13.78 -11.66 -2.43
C ASP A 93 -13.83 -11.58 -3.95
N ILE A 94 -12.76 -12.03 -4.62
CA ILE A 94 -12.58 -11.97 -6.07
C ILE A 94 -12.14 -13.34 -6.58
N ASP A 95 -12.73 -13.77 -7.69
CA ASP A 95 -12.30 -14.95 -8.42
C ASP A 95 -10.91 -14.70 -9.06
N GLY A 96 -9.93 -15.52 -8.72
CA GLY A 96 -8.56 -15.33 -9.18
C GLY A 96 -8.35 -15.64 -10.66
N ARG A 97 -9.26 -16.39 -11.31
CA ARG A 97 -9.14 -16.71 -12.74
C ARG A 97 -9.66 -15.57 -13.62
N THR A 98 -10.78 -14.98 -13.21
CA THR A 98 -11.56 -14.03 -14.01
C THR A 98 -11.46 -12.59 -13.52
N GLY A 99 -11.05 -12.37 -12.26
CA GLY A 99 -11.09 -11.06 -11.61
C GLY A 99 -12.50 -10.60 -11.22
N ALA A 100 -13.51 -11.48 -11.32
CA ALA A 100 -14.88 -11.15 -10.96
C ALA A 100 -15.05 -11.00 -9.44
N VAL A 101 -15.72 -9.93 -9.00
CA VAL A 101 -16.07 -9.75 -7.59
C VAL A 101 -17.18 -10.75 -7.23
N LEU A 102 -16.88 -11.65 -6.30
CA LEU A 102 -17.77 -12.71 -5.84
C LEU A 102 -18.65 -12.25 -4.67
N ALA A 103 -18.08 -11.49 -3.74
CA ALA A 103 -18.80 -10.99 -2.57
C ALA A 103 -18.11 -9.74 -2.00
N GLN A 104 -18.91 -8.86 -1.41
CA GLN A 104 -18.43 -7.78 -0.56
C GLN A 104 -19.10 -7.92 0.81
N ALA A 105 -18.31 -7.94 1.89
CA ALA A 105 -18.79 -8.05 3.26
C ALA A 105 -18.24 -6.91 4.13
N GLY A 106 -19.05 -6.37 5.03
CA GLY A 106 -18.72 -5.22 5.90
C GLY A 106 -19.34 -3.91 5.39
N ASP A 107 -19.87 -3.11 6.32
CA ASP A 107 -20.41 -1.77 6.10
C ASP A 107 -19.49 -0.74 6.79
#